data_AF-A0A5B9FVI0-F1
#
_entry.id   AF-A0A5B9FVI0-F1
#
_cell.length_a   1.000
_cell.length_b   1.000
_cell.length_c   1.000
_cell.angle_alpha   90.00
_cell.angle_beta   90.00
_cell.angle_gamma   90.00
#
_symmetry.space_group_name_H-M   'P 1'
#
loop_
_entity.id
_entity.type
_entity.pdbx_description
1 polymer ?
#
loop_
_entity_poly.entity_id
_entity_poly.type
_entity_poly.pdbx_seq_one_letter_code
_entity_poly.pdbx_strand_id
1 'polypeptide(L)'
;MKKIIVVAALFAANFLSAQAFNGKGDTKLQIGATLQDGGSGIAGTVDFGLGDNLSFGFQAGYMLGADEILGEKADFVDRVDAKVRLNANLSDVIGLEQLDVYPGLNLGIHNFGAHLGFRYFFTDGFGLYTESSIPIATYKSSPEGFDKYNNQFIWQIGASFNL
;
A
#
# COMPACT_ATOMS: atom_id res chain seq x y z
N MET A 1 -14.84 15.64 25.28
CA MET A 1 -14.53 16.94 24.63
C MET A 1 -13.09 17.38 24.86
N LYS A 2 -12.62 17.59 26.11
CA LYS A 2 -11.23 18.05 26.37
C LYS A 2 -10.14 17.14 25.77
N LYS A 3 -10.31 15.81 25.82
CA LYS A 3 -9.36 14.86 25.22
C LYS A 3 -9.32 14.90 23.68
N ILE A 4 -10.46 15.13 23.04
CA ILE A 4 -10.55 15.25 21.57
C ILE A 4 -9.88 16.56 21.10
N ILE A 5 -10.06 17.65 21.86
CA ILE A 5 -9.43 18.93 21.58
C ILE A 5 -7.91 18.84 21.78
N VAL A 6 -7.44 18.13 22.80
CA VAL A 6 -5.99 17.91 23.03
C VAL A 6 -5.39 17.03 21.95
N VAL A 7 -6.08 15.97 21.52
CA VAL A 7 -5.64 15.13 20.40
C VAL A 7 -5.62 15.93 19.09
N ALA A 8 -6.66 16.70 18.80
CA ALA A 8 -6.72 17.58 17.63
C ALA A 8 -5.66 18.71 17.67
N ALA A 9 -5.36 19.25 18.86
CA ALA A 9 -4.32 20.27 19.05
C ALA A 9 -2.90 19.69 18.90
N LEU A 10 -2.69 18.43 19.30
CA LEU A 10 -1.43 17.71 19.04
C LEU A 10 -1.25 17.42 17.54
N PHE A 11 -2.34 17.18 16.80
CA PHE A 11 -2.31 17.07 15.34
C PHE A 11 -2.08 18.41 14.62
N ALA A 12 -2.55 19.53 15.18
CA ALA A 12 -2.42 20.86 14.58
C ALA A 12 -1.03 21.52 14.77
N ALA A 13 -0.17 20.98 15.64
CA ALA A 13 1.08 21.64 16.03
C ALA A 13 2.29 21.35 15.12
N ASN A 14 2.13 20.59 14.02
CA ASN A 14 3.26 20.17 13.17
C ASN A 14 3.08 20.57 11.69
N PHE A 15 2.73 21.83 11.41
CA PHE A 15 2.80 22.39 10.05
C PHE A 15 4.22 22.85 9.71
N LEU A 16 5.18 21.93 9.81
CA LEU A 16 6.45 22.02 9.10
C LEU A 16 6.24 21.36 7.72
N SER A 17 6.97 21.82 6.70
CA SER A 17 6.76 21.42 5.31
C SER A 17 6.91 19.91 5.12
N ALA A 18 5.78 19.21 5.04
CA ALA A 18 5.74 17.76 4.87
C ALA A 18 6.19 17.35 3.48
N GLN A 19 7.29 16.59 3.41
CA GLN A 19 7.79 16.02 2.16
C GLN A 19 7.41 14.54 2.07
N ALA A 20 6.69 14.17 1.01
CA ALA A 20 6.14 12.85 0.78
C ALA A 20 7.16 11.85 0.25
N PHE A 21 8.29 12.31 -0.33
CA PHE A 21 9.44 11.49 -0.65
C PHE A 21 10.72 12.33 -0.62
N ASN A 22 11.74 11.86 0.11
CA ASN A 22 12.98 12.62 0.36
C ASN A 22 14.19 12.04 -0.37
N GLY A 23 13.97 11.06 -1.25
CA GLY A 23 15.03 10.43 -2.05
C GLY A 23 15.78 9.32 -1.31
N LYS A 24 17.10 9.23 -1.51
CA LYS A 24 17.92 8.13 -1.01
C LYS A 24 17.94 8.06 0.53
N GLY A 25 17.66 6.89 1.08
CA GLY A 25 17.62 6.66 2.53
C GLY A 25 16.27 6.97 3.16
N ASP A 26 15.32 7.49 2.38
CA ASP A 26 13.94 7.66 2.80
C ASP A 26 13.28 6.30 3.06
N THR A 27 12.57 6.16 4.18
CA THR A 27 11.85 4.94 4.54
C THR A 27 10.39 5.26 4.80
N LYS A 28 9.53 4.61 4.03
CA LYS A 28 8.10 4.87 4.03
C LYS A 28 7.36 3.61 4.42
N LEU A 29 6.66 3.69 5.56
CA LEU A 29 5.86 2.60 6.11
C LEU A 29 4.38 2.90 5.91
N GLN A 30 3.65 1.98 5.29
CA GLN A 30 2.22 2.13 5.02
C GLN A 30 1.47 0.96 5.62
N ILE A 31 0.36 1.23 6.30
CA ILE A 31 -0.49 0.20 6.89
C ILE A 31 -1.95 0.56 6.61
N GLY A 32 -2.69 -0.35 6.00
CA GLY A 32 -4.03 -0.06 5.52
C GLY A 32 -4.92 -1.29 5.38
N ALA A 33 -6.21 -1.01 5.21
CA ALA A 33 -7.19 -2.03 4.86
C ALA A 33 -7.07 -2.37 3.38
N THR A 34 -7.26 -3.63 3.04
CA THR A 34 -7.38 -4.11 1.66
C THR A 34 -8.83 -4.45 1.35
N LEU A 35 -9.26 -4.13 0.13
CA LEU A 35 -10.59 -4.38 -0.40
C LEU A 35 -10.42 -5.02 -1.78
N GLN A 36 -11.04 -6.17 -1.98
CA GLN A 36 -10.99 -6.94 -3.22
C GLN A 36 -12.29 -7.74 -3.38
N ASP A 37 -12.52 -8.32 -4.56
CA ASP A 37 -13.64 -9.22 -4.75
C ASP A 37 -13.46 -10.48 -3.90
N GLY A 38 -14.51 -10.90 -3.22
CA GLY A 38 -14.49 -12.04 -2.32
C GLY A 38 -13.81 -11.83 -0.96
N GLY A 39 -13.46 -10.61 -0.56
CA GLY A 39 -13.01 -10.36 0.81
C GLY A 39 -12.34 -9.02 1.11
N SER A 40 -11.96 -8.86 2.38
CA SER A 40 -11.23 -7.69 2.89
C SER A 40 -10.14 -8.11 3.88
N GLY A 41 -9.13 -7.27 4.03
CA GLY A 41 -7.96 -7.62 4.83
C GLY A 41 -7.16 -6.43 5.30
N ILE A 42 -5.91 -6.72 5.65
CA ILE A 42 -4.91 -5.73 6.02
C ILE A 42 -3.67 -5.95 5.18
N ALA A 43 -3.02 -4.85 4.77
CA ALA A 43 -1.71 -4.88 4.18
C ALA A 43 -0.78 -3.88 4.86
N GLY A 44 0.49 -4.23 4.87
CA GLY A 44 1.59 -3.36 5.24
C GLY A 44 2.59 -3.29 4.11
N THR A 45 3.13 -2.11 3.84
CA THR A 45 4.23 -1.91 2.88
C THR A 45 5.35 -1.13 3.52
N VAL A 46 6.58 -1.47 3.16
CA VAL A 46 7.76 -0.70 3.53
C VAL A 46 8.59 -0.45 2.27
N ASP A 47 8.81 0.83 1.96
CA ASP A 47 9.51 1.28 0.76
C ASP A 47 10.75 2.08 1.16
N PHE A 48 11.88 1.75 0.56
CA PHE A 48 13.19 2.35 0.79
C PHE A 48 13.65 3.10 -0.46
N GLY A 49 14.01 4.38 -0.31
CA GLY A 49 14.50 5.22 -1.39
C GLY A 49 15.91 4.82 -1.86
N LEU A 50 16.05 4.58 -3.18
CA LEU A 50 17.30 4.20 -3.86
C LEU A 50 17.95 5.35 -4.62
N GLY A 51 17.22 6.44 -4.84
CA GLY A 51 17.65 7.63 -5.55
C GLY A 51 16.60 8.73 -5.40
N ASP A 52 16.65 9.73 -6.27
CA ASP A 52 15.81 10.92 -6.13
C ASP A 52 14.31 10.59 -6.27
N ASN A 53 13.96 9.71 -7.22
CA ASN A 53 12.57 9.40 -7.57
C ASN A 53 12.29 7.89 -7.61
N LEU A 54 13.15 7.06 -7.03
CA LEU A 54 13.02 5.60 -7.11
C LEU A 54 13.08 4.98 -5.72
N SER A 55 12.18 4.04 -5.45
CA SER A 55 12.21 3.22 -4.24
C SER A 55 12.01 1.74 -4.57
N PHE A 56 12.54 0.87 -3.70
CA PHE A 56 12.20 -0.55 -3.67
C PHE A 56 11.59 -0.90 -2.32
N GLY A 57 10.77 -1.92 -2.26
CA GLY A 57 10.08 -2.24 -1.02
C GLY A 57 9.54 -3.65 -0.96
N PHE A 58 8.87 -3.89 0.15
CA PHE A 58 8.16 -5.12 0.42
C PHE A 58 6.71 -4.80 0.78
N GLN A 59 5.80 -5.67 0.38
CA GLN A 59 4.41 -5.67 0.80
C GLN A 59 4.08 -7.04 1.40
N ALA A 60 3.36 -7.02 2.52
CA ALA A 60 2.75 -8.19 3.11
C ALA A 60 1.26 -7.90 3.34
N GLY A 61 0.41 -8.88 3.05
CA GLY A 61 -1.03 -8.78 3.21
C GLY A 61 -1.65 -10.05 3.77
N TYR A 62 -2.79 -9.90 4.42
CA TYR A 62 -3.61 -11.02 4.88
C TYR A 62 -5.09 -10.69 4.78
N MET A 63 -5.86 -11.56 4.13
CA MET A 63 -7.32 -11.45 4.09
C MET A 63 -7.92 -11.87 5.43
N LEU A 64 -8.61 -10.94 6.09
CA LEU A 64 -9.28 -11.16 7.37
C LEU A 64 -10.68 -11.72 7.15
N GLY A 65 -11.43 -11.12 6.22
CA GLY A 65 -12.69 -11.62 5.68
C GLY A 65 -12.45 -12.22 4.30
N ALA A 66 -12.85 -13.47 4.10
CA ALA A 66 -12.82 -14.13 2.80
C ALA A 66 -14.11 -14.91 2.65
N ASP A 67 -14.74 -14.79 1.48
CA ASP A 67 -15.99 -15.47 1.18
C ASP A 67 -15.78 -16.98 1.05
N GLU A 68 -16.82 -17.74 1.38
CA GLU A 68 -16.83 -19.18 1.15
C GLU A 68 -17.14 -19.47 -0.32
N ILE A 69 -16.34 -20.32 -0.95
CA ILE A 69 -16.56 -20.75 -2.33
C ILE A 69 -17.06 -22.19 -2.28
N LEU A 70 -18.28 -22.42 -2.78
CA LEU A 70 -18.94 -23.74 -2.75
C LEU A 70 -19.08 -24.35 -1.34
N GLY A 71 -19.16 -23.51 -0.30
CA GLY A 71 -19.30 -23.93 1.10
C GLY A 71 -17.98 -24.29 1.79
N GLU A 72 -16.85 -24.13 1.11
CA GLU A 72 -15.52 -24.29 1.68
C GLU A 72 -14.93 -22.94 2.08
N LYS A 73 -14.06 -22.94 3.10
CA LYS A 73 -13.35 -21.74 3.57
C LYS A 73 -11.97 -21.67 2.92
N ALA A 74 -11.53 -20.46 2.62
CA ALA A 74 -10.18 -20.21 2.13
C ALA A 74 -9.14 -20.63 3.16
N ASP A 75 -8.11 -21.36 2.71
CA ASP A 75 -6.99 -21.75 3.56
C ASP A 75 -6.09 -20.56 3.88
N PHE A 76 -5.21 -20.72 4.87
CA PHE A 76 -4.25 -19.66 5.22
C PHE A 76 -3.40 -19.20 4.03
N VAL A 77 -2.97 -20.14 3.19
CA VAL A 77 -2.09 -19.88 2.03
C VAL A 77 -2.82 -19.07 0.97
N ASP A 78 -4.13 -19.28 0.79
CA ASP A 78 -4.95 -18.52 -0.17
C ASP A 78 -5.15 -17.06 0.27
N ARG A 79 -5.02 -16.79 1.57
CA ARG A 79 -5.31 -15.50 2.20
C ARG A 79 -4.07 -14.63 2.40
N VAL A 80 -2.89 -15.24 2.48
CA VAL A 80 -1.62 -14.53 2.63
C VAL A 80 -1.23 -13.91 1.29
N ASP A 81 -0.56 -12.76 1.29
CA ASP A 81 0.09 -12.21 0.11
C ASP A 81 1.43 -11.58 0.50
N ALA A 82 2.43 -11.75 -0.35
CA ALA A 82 3.76 -11.20 -0.14
C ALA A 82 4.36 -10.79 -1.48
N LYS A 83 4.91 -9.58 -1.55
CA LYS A 83 5.44 -8.99 -2.79
C LYS A 83 6.71 -8.20 -2.53
N VAL A 84 7.64 -8.27 -3.47
CA VAL A 84 8.68 -7.24 -3.65
C VAL A 84 8.17 -6.22 -4.64
N ARG A 85 8.52 -4.95 -4.47
CA ARG A 85 7.99 -3.86 -5.30
C ARG A 85 9.06 -2.84 -5.65
N LEU A 86 8.88 -2.21 -6.81
CA LEU A 86 9.67 -1.08 -7.29
C LEU A 86 8.70 0.04 -7.65
N ASN A 87 8.97 1.25 -7.15
CA ASN A 87 8.10 2.39 -7.34
C ASN A 87 8.91 3.56 -7.91
N ALA A 88 8.32 4.29 -8.85
CA ALA A 88 8.80 5.59 -9.28
C ALA A 88 7.97 6.67 -8.55
N ASN A 89 8.60 7.41 -7.62
CA ASN A 89 7.95 8.46 -6.84
C ASN A 89 7.99 9.77 -7.64
N LEU A 90 6.84 10.44 -7.77
CA LEU A 90 6.66 11.57 -8.68
C LEU A 90 6.41 12.90 -7.96
N SER A 91 6.54 12.96 -6.62
CA SER A 91 6.40 14.21 -5.84
C SER A 91 7.16 15.39 -6.47
N ASP A 92 8.41 15.16 -6.83
CA ASP A 92 9.31 16.19 -7.37
C ASP A 92 8.95 16.60 -8.81
N VAL A 93 8.43 15.65 -9.60
CA VAL A 93 7.99 15.89 -10.98
C VAL A 93 6.67 16.68 -11.00
N ILE A 94 5.78 16.39 -10.06
CA ILE A 94 4.49 17.06 -9.90
C ILE A 94 4.67 18.45 -9.27
N GLY A 95 5.75 18.66 -8.50
CA GLY A 95 6.04 19.91 -7.80
C GLY A 95 5.19 20.12 -6.55
N LEU A 96 4.64 19.04 -5.99
CA LEU A 96 3.85 19.06 -4.75
C LEU A 96 4.56 18.20 -3.71
N GLU A 97 5.32 18.83 -2.82
CA GLU A 97 6.12 18.13 -1.82
C GLU A 97 5.28 17.20 -0.92
N GLN A 98 4.05 17.61 -0.56
CA GLN A 98 3.17 16.82 0.31
C GLN A 98 2.49 15.64 -0.38
N LEU A 99 2.42 15.65 -1.72
CA LEU A 99 1.70 14.67 -2.52
C LEU A 99 2.68 13.86 -3.35
N ASP A 100 2.66 12.55 -3.16
CA ASP A 100 3.41 11.64 -4.03
C ASP A 100 2.46 10.68 -4.74
N VAL A 101 2.63 10.62 -6.05
CA VAL A 101 1.98 9.66 -6.93
C VAL A 101 3.05 8.69 -7.38
N TYR A 102 2.90 7.42 -7.01
CA TYR A 102 3.94 6.43 -7.22
C TYR A 102 3.40 5.23 -8.00
N PRO A 103 3.50 5.24 -9.34
CA PRO A 103 3.35 4.03 -10.13
C PRO A 103 4.49 3.06 -9.84
N GLY A 104 4.20 1.77 -9.88
CA GLY A 104 5.21 0.76 -9.66
C GLY A 104 4.83 -0.62 -10.17
N LEU A 105 5.82 -1.50 -10.12
CA LEU A 105 5.71 -2.92 -10.45
C LEU A 105 5.94 -3.74 -9.18
N ASN A 106 5.26 -4.87 -9.08
CA ASN A 106 5.44 -5.79 -7.98
C ASN A 106 5.58 -7.23 -8.48
N LEU A 107 6.46 -7.97 -7.82
CA LEU A 107 6.64 -9.40 -8.03
C LEU A 107 6.22 -10.09 -6.74
N GLY A 108 5.05 -10.72 -6.79
CA GLY A 108 4.45 -11.45 -5.70
C GLY A 108 4.69 -12.94 -5.76
N ILE A 109 4.22 -13.63 -4.72
CA ILE A 109 4.13 -15.09 -4.70
C ILE A 109 2.95 -15.63 -5.56
N HIS A 110 1.97 -14.78 -5.88
CA HIS A 110 0.80 -15.15 -6.70
C HIS A 110 0.89 -14.68 -8.17
N ASN A 111 1.47 -13.51 -8.41
CA ASN A 111 1.56 -12.89 -9.74
C ASN A 111 2.70 -11.88 -9.84
N PHE A 112 3.01 -11.54 -11.09
CA PHE A 112 3.66 -10.28 -11.44
C PHE A 112 2.58 -9.23 -11.74
N GLY A 113 2.67 -8.07 -11.11
CA GLY A 113 1.63 -7.04 -11.16
C GLY A 113 2.18 -5.63 -11.26
N ALA A 114 1.25 -4.70 -11.45
CA ALA A 114 1.48 -3.27 -11.34
C ALA A 114 0.63 -2.70 -10.21
N HIS A 115 1.04 -1.54 -9.71
CA HIS A 115 0.24 -0.76 -8.80
C HIS A 115 0.41 0.73 -9.08
N LEU A 116 -0.58 1.49 -8.65
CA LEU A 116 -0.56 2.95 -8.64
C LEU A 116 -0.99 3.39 -7.26
N GLY A 117 -0.08 4.04 -6.56
CA GLY A 117 -0.32 4.59 -5.23
C GLY A 117 -0.31 6.10 -5.21
N PHE A 118 -1.03 6.63 -4.23
CA PHE A 118 -1.11 8.04 -3.89
C PHE A 118 -0.92 8.15 -2.40
N ARG A 119 -0.03 9.04 -1.96
CA ARG A 119 0.11 9.37 -0.54
C ARG A 119 0.19 10.86 -0.36
N TYR A 120 -0.45 11.33 0.71
CA TYR A 120 -0.46 12.73 1.10
C TYR A 120 -0.02 12.85 2.55
N PHE A 121 1.06 13.58 2.80
CA PHE A 121 1.58 13.83 4.13
C PHE A 121 1.03 15.14 4.70
N PHE A 122 0.40 15.06 5.87
CA PHE A 122 -0.08 16.23 6.61
C PHE A 122 1.03 16.85 7.46
N THR A 123 2.00 16.02 7.87
CA THR A 123 3.18 16.39 8.66
C THR A 123 4.37 15.60 8.13
N ASP A 124 5.58 15.97 8.53
CA ASP A 124 6.81 15.25 8.12
C ASP A 124 6.79 13.76 8.44
N GLY A 125 6.00 13.32 9.44
CA GLY A 125 5.96 11.94 9.93
C GLY A 125 4.68 11.16 9.59
N PHE A 126 3.58 11.83 9.24
CA PHE A 126 2.27 11.19 9.11
C PHE A 126 1.48 11.68 7.89
N GLY A 127 0.88 10.72 7.20
CA GLY A 127 0.04 10.92 6.05
C GLY A 127 -1.02 9.84 5.89
N LEU A 128 -1.79 9.96 4.82
CA LEU A 128 -2.69 8.90 4.35
C LEU A 128 -2.19 8.41 3.00
N TYR A 129 -2.47 7.15 2.69
CA TYR A 129 -2.24 6.60 1.38
C TYR A 129 -3.46 5.86 0.87
N THR A 130 -3.50 5.74 -0.45
CA THR A 130 -4.36 4.81 -1.15
C THR A 130 -3.60 4.20 -2.31
N GLU A 131 -3.84 2.93 -2.58
CA GLU A 131 -3.13 2.20 -3.63
C GLU A 131 -4.07 1.24 -4.34
N SER A 132 -3.98 1.18 -5.66
CA SER A 132 -4.66 0.17 -6.46
C SER A 132 -3.63 -0.72 -7.14
N SER A 133 -3.86 -2.02 -7.16
CA SER A 133 -2.98 -2.99 -7.82
C SER A 133 -3.76 -3.92 -8.74
N ILE A 134 -3.12 -4.29 -9.86
CA ILE A 134 -3.63 -5.26 -10.83
C ILE A 134 -2.55 -6.29 -11.17
N PRO A 135 -2.93 -7.56 -11.39
CA PRO A 135 -2.02 -8.55 -11.96
C PRO A 135 -1.77 -8.25 -13.45
N ILE A 136 -0.52 -8.33 -13.88
CA ILE A 136 -0.13 -8.31 -15.30
C ILE A 136 -0.01 -9.76 -15.81
N ALA A 137 0.58 -10.63 -15.00
CA ALA A 137 0.74 -12.05 -15.32
C ALA A 137 0.57 -12.91 -14.05
N THR A 138 -0.36 -13.86 -14.10
CA THR A 138 -0.56 -14.86 -13.04
C THR A 138 0.35 -16.06 -13.27
N TYR A 139 0.84 -16.69 -12.20
CA TYR A 139 1.68 -17.89 -12.36
C TYR A 139 0.89 -19.16 -12.68
N LYS A 140 -0.41 -19.17 -12.37
CA LYS A 140 -1.35 -20.21 -12.79
C LYS A 140 -2.02 -19.81 -14.10
N SER A 141 -2.06 -20.74 -15.06
CA SER A 141 -2.63 -20.51 -16.41
C SER A 141 -4.15 -20.34 -16.42
N SER A 142 -4.86 -20.91 -15.44
CA SER A 142 -6.31 -20.73 -15.25
C SER A 142 -6.63 -20.71 -13.75
N PRO A 143 -6.56 -19.54 -13.08
CA PRO A 143 -6.89 -19.42 -11.67
C PRO A 143 -8.38 -19.68 -11.44
N GLU A 144 -8.72 -20.63 -10.57
CA GLU A 144 -10.09 -21.00 -10.21
C GLU A 144 -10.30 -20.99 -8.69
N GLY A 145 -11.55 -20.76 -8.25
CA GLY A 145 -11.87 -20.68 -6.84
C GLY A 145 -11.02 -19.65 -6.09
N PHE A 146 -10.39 -20.09 -4.99
CA PHE A 146 -9.56 -19.24 -4.14
C PHE A 146 -8.28 -18.73 -4.82
N ASP A 147 -7.84 -19.35 -5.93
CA ASP A 147 -6.67 -18.87 -6.69
C ASP A 147 -6.90 -17.49 -7.32
N LYS A 148 -8.15 -17.05 -7.42
CA LYS A 148 -8.49 -15.69 -7.87
C LYS A 148 -8.21 -14.65 -6.79
N TYR A 149 -8.11 -15.04 -5.52
CA TYR A 149 -7.62 -14.16 -4.48
C TYR A 149 -6.19 -13.77 -4.76
N ASN A 150 -5.86 -12.51 -4.49
CA ASN A 150 -4.58 -11.88 -4.80
C ASN A 150 -4.22 -11.79 -6.30
N ASN A 151 -4.94 -12.47 -7.20
CA ASN A 151 -4.82 -12.45 -8.67
C ASN A 151 -5.93 -11.63 -9.34
N GLN A 152 -6.25 -10.47 -8.78
CA GLN A 152 -7.33 -9.60 -9.22
C GLN A 152 -7.01 -8.14 -8.90
N PHE A 153 -7.93 -7.23 -9.22
CA PHE A 153 -7.85 -5.86 -8.75
C PHE A 153 -7.94 -5.81 -7.22
N ILE A 154 -7.00 -5.12 -6.59
CA ILE A 154 -6.99 -4.90 -5.14
C ILE A 154 -6.87 -3.40 -4.89
N TRP A 155 -7.70 -2.90 -4.00
CA TRP A 155 -7.61 -1.53 -3.52
C TRP A 155 -7.20 -1.49 -2.05
N GLN A 156 -6.36 -0.54 -1.69
CA GLN A 156 -5.85 -0.32 -0.35
C GLN A 156 -6.05 1.13 0.07
N ILE A 157 -6.33 1.35 1.34
CA ILE A 157 -6.39 2.67 1.96
C ILE A 157 -5.95 2.59 3.42
N GLY A 158 -5.15 3.56 3.85
CA GLY A 158 -4.62 3.55 5.22
C GLY A 158 -3.72 4.73 5.56
N ALA A 159 -2.91 4.53 6.59
CA ALA A 159 -1.95 5.51 7.08
C ALA A 159 -0.57 5.29 6.44
N SER A 160 0.12 6.40 6.19
CA SER A 160 1.50 6.44 5.71
C SER A 160 2.36 7.13 6.76
N PHE A 161 3.53 6.57 7.03
CA PHE A 161 4.49 7.06 8.00
C PHE A 161 5.83 7.25 7.33
N ASN A 162 6.47 8.37 7.66
CA ASN A 162 7.84 8.65 7.29
C ASN A 162 8.73 8.30 8.48
N LEU A 163 9.73 7.44 8.28
CA LEU A 163 10.58 6.88 9.33
C LEU A 163 11.99 7.47 9.32
#